data_AF-A0A2E4Y1W9-F1
#
_entry.id   AF-A0A2E4Y1W9-F1
#
_cell.length_a   1.000
_cell.length_b   1.000
_cell.length_c   1.000
_cell.angle_alpha   90.00
_cell.angle_beta   90.00
_cell.angle_gamma   90.00
#
_symmetry.space_group_name_H-M   'P 1'
#
loop_
_entity.id
_entity.type
_entity.pdbx_description
1 polymer ?
#
loop_
_entity_poly.entity_id
_entity_poly.type
_entity_poly.pdbx_seq_one_letter_code
_entity_poly.pdbx_strand_id
1 'polypeptide(L)'
;MEFFKRNKTVDKNKAINQEVEEFPQEIYDFLKDLEKSDSHPIYFALEGFNQLKNESKNEEELSLFLLEDIIFSSLYTSFRESFFIEAQRSDLNLIENYIELFEKGSPEREAHIALETESHLQYIINDGQCEGCNFCSSHSDLNPLVDKWNEGDIEYFAELYLGMQAIQSFFDQILYDYLPYNPNILTDFSMETIDRIRVFLIDLTKKEISS
;
A
#
# COMPACT_ATOMS: atom_id res chain seq x y z
N MET A 1 13.33 -19.67 -12.82
CA MET A 1 12.35 -18.68 -12.33
C MET A 1 11.56 -19.38 -11.24
N GLU A 2 12.00 -19.48 -9.98
CA GLU A 2 12.74 -18.56 -9.07
C GLU A 2 11.95 -17.34 -8.62
N PHE A 3 10.68 -17.50 -8.23
CA PHE A 3 9.89 -16.36 -7.76
C PHE A 3 10.53 -15.62 -6.58
N PHE A 4 11.07 -16.28 -5.55
CA PHE A 4 11.89 -15.62 -4.50
C PHE A 4 12.82 -16.65 -3.82
N LYS A 5 13.92 -17.07 -4.46
CA LYS A 5 14.84 -18.02 -3.81
C LYS A 5 15.70 -17.32 -2.75
N ARG A 6 15.30 -17.45 -1.48
CA ARG A 6 16.06 -17.07 -0.29
C ARG A 6 17.44 -17.74 -0.21
N ASN A 7 18.48 -16.95 0.09
CA ASN A 7 19.50 -17.24 1.13
C ASN A 7 20.57 -16.13 1.18
N LYS A 8 20.42 -15.15 2.10
CA LYS A 8 21.41 -14.78 3.12
C LYS A 8 20.99 -13.51 3.88
N THR A 9 21.48 -13.43 5.11
CA THR A 9 21.37 -12.28 6.03
C THR A 9 21.86 -11.01 5.32
N VAL A 10 20.94 -10.13 4.95
CA VAL A 10 21.28 -8.80 4.46
C VAL A 10 21.84 -8.00 5.63
N ASP A 11 23.03 -7.44 5.45
CA ASP A 11 23.63 -6.52 6.41
C ASP A 11 22.84 -5.20 6.34
N LYS A 12 21.83 -5.10 7.22
CA LYS A 12 20.83 -4.02 7.34
C LYS A 12 21.44 -2.61 7.29
N ASN A 13 22.72 -2.46 7.62
CA ASN A 13 23.38 -1.17 7.83
C ASN A 13 23.86 -0.46 6.55
N LYS A 14 23.83 -1.10 5.38
CA LYS A 14 24.50 -0.55 4.18
C LYS A 14 23.59 0.23 3.21
N ALA A 15 22.28 0.01 3.24
CA ALA A 15 21.32 0.73 2.39
C ALA A 15 20.96 2.13 2.92
N ILE A 16 21.16 2.37 4.21
CA ILE A 16 20.55 3.49 4.97
C ILE A 16 21.38 4.78 4.93
N ASN A 17 22.69 4.70 4.66
CA ASN A 17 23.59 5.85 4.79
C ASN A 17 23.41 6.93 3.71
N GLN A 18 22.43 6.80 2.81
CA GLN A 18 22.07 7.83 1.81
C GLN A 18 20.71 8.50 2.07
N GLU A 19 19.90 8.06 3.05
CA GLU A 19 18.45 8.42 3.13
C GLU A 19 18.09 9.44 4.24
N VAL A 20 19.06 9.92 5.02
CA VAL A 20 18.83 10.84 6.16
C VAL A 20 18.40 12.27 5.73
N GLU A 21 18.47 12.60 4.43
CA GLU A 21 18.11 13.93 3.91
C GLU A 21 16.72 14.03 3.26
N GLU A 22 15.97 12.92 3.11
CA GLU A 22 14.73 12.91 2.27
C GLU A 22 13.41 12.93 3.04
N PHE A 23 13.41 12.58 4.33
CA PHE A 23 12.21 12.50 5.16
C PHE A 23 12.25 13.45 6.36
N PRO A 24 11.09 13.94 6.82
CA PRO A 24 10.98 14.53 8.15
C PRO A 24 11.49 13.56 9.23
N GLN A 25 12.18 14.08 10.24
CA GLN A 25 12.88 13.26 11.23
C GLN A 25 11.95 12.27 11.95
N GLU A 26 10.72 12.68 12.27
CA GLU A 26 9.75 11.85 12.99
C GLU A 26 9.29 10.65 12.16
N ILE A 27 9.06 10.84 10.86
CA ILE A 27 8.74 9.77 9.89
C ILE A 27 9.92 8.81 9.73
N TYR A 28 11.14 9.34 9.63
CA TYR A 28 12.34 8.52 9.52
C TYR A 28 12.58 7.66 10.77
N ASP A 29 12.41 8.25 11.96
CA ASP A 29 12.56 7.53 13.22
C ASP A 29 11.51 6.42 13.34
N PHE A 30 10.27 6.67 12.96
CA PHE A 30 9.22 5.65 12.90
C PHE A 30 9.58 4.50 11.95
N LEU A 31 10.02 4.80 10.73
CA LEU A 31 10.48 3.79 9.77
C LEU A 31 11.63 2.93 10.35
N LYS A 32 12.58 3.56 11.05
CA LYS A 32 13.70 2.86 11.70
C LYS A 32 13.28 1.96 12.86
N ASP A 33 12.21 2.32 13.56
CA ASP A 33 11.67 1.49 14.64
C ASP A 33 10.85 0.33 14.08
N LEU A 34 10.13 0.52 12.97
CA LEU A 34 9.48 -0.56 12.24
C LEU A 34 10.47 -1.61 11.73
N GLU A 35 11.67 -1.22 11.27
CA GLU A 35 12.73 -2.14 10.83
C GLU A 35 13.22 -3.13 11.91
N LYS A 36 13.05 -2.76 13.18
CA LYS A 36 13.44 -3.56 14.33
C LYS A 36 12.29 -4.44 14.83
N SER A 37 11.08 -4.17 14.37
CA SER A 37 9.86 -4.86 14.78
C SER A 37 9.61 -6.10 13.91
N ASP A 38 9.03 -7.13 14.51
CA ASP A 38 8.47 -8.27 13.76
C ASP A 38 7.24 -7.85 12.94
N SER A 39 6.67 -6.68 13.23
CA SER A 39 5.54 -6.06 12.53
C SER A 39 5.96 -5.20 11.33
N HIS A 40 7.15 -5.41 10.75
CA HIS A 40 7.57 -4.64 9.59
C HIS A 40 6.57 -4.82 8.43
N PRO A 41 6.07 -3.73 7.80
CA PRO A 41 5.09 -3.80 6.72
C PRO A 41 5.40 -4.81 5.58
N ILE A 42 6.68 -4.96 5.23
CA ILE A 42 7.14 -5.90 4.20
C ILE A 42 6.95 -7.35 4.63
N TYR A 43 7.11 -7.68 5.91
CA TYR A 43 6.89 -9.05 6.38
C TYR A 43 5.42 -9.44 6.30
N PHE A 44 4.50 -8.52 6.63
CA PHE A 44 3.06 -8.75 6.44
C PHE A 44 2.70 -8.91 4.96
N ALA A 45 3.26 -8.08 4.09
CA ALA A 45 3.07 -8.22 2.65
C ALA A 45 3.53 -9.60 2.14
N LEU A 46 4.72 -10.05 2.57
CA LEU A 46 5.25 -11.37 2.20
C LEU A 46 4.39 -12.52 2.76
N GLU A 47 3.90 -12.40 3.99
CA GLU A 47 3.01 -13.39 4.58
C GLU A 47 1.70 -13.51 3.79
N GLY A 48 1.04 -12.37 3.51
CA GLY A 48 -0.16 -12.31 2.69
C GLY A 48 0.03 -12.89 1.29
N PHE A 49 1.13 -12.55 0.62
CA PHE A 49 1.47 -13.12 -0.68
C PHE A 49 1.62 -14.64 -0.63
N ASN A 50 2.31 -15.16 0.40
CA ASN A 50 2.48 -16.61 0.56
C ASN A 50 1.15 -17.30 0.85
N GLN A 51 0.24 -16.66 1.59
CA GLN A 51 -1.10 -17.17 1.83
C GLN A 51 -1.90 -17.27 0.52
N LEU A 52 -1.99 -16.18 -0.25
CA LEU A 52 -2.68 -16.16 -1.54
C LEU A 52 -2.14 -17.24 -2.48
N LYS A 53 -0.82 -17.37 -2.55
CA LYS A 53 -0.16 -18.40 -3.35
C LYS A 53 -0.53 -19.82 -2.93
N ASN A 54 -0.63 -20.07 -1.63
CA ASN A 54 -1.01 -21.39 -1.10
C ASN A 54 -2.49 -21.71 -1.29
N GLU A 55 -3.34 -20.69 -1.34
CA GLU A 55 -4.79 -20.82 -1.52
C GLU A 55 -5.19 -20.91 -3.01
N SER A 56 -4.40 -20.30 -3.90
CA SER A 56 -4.60 -20.37 -5.35
C SER A 56 -4.37 -21.79 -5.90
N LYS A 57 -5.25 -22.25 -6.79
CA LYS A 57 -5.12 -23.55 -7.46
C LYS A 57 -4.15 -23.51 -8.63
N ASN A 58 -4.03 -22.35 -9.27
CA ASN A 58 -3.19 -22.12 -10.44
C ASN A 58 -2.77 -20.65 -10.55
N GLU A 59 -1.93 -20.37 -11.54
CA GLU A 59 -1.34 -19.04 -11.78
C GLU A 59 -2.38 -17.99 -12.19
N GLU A 60 -3.43 -18.38 -12.90
CA GLU A 60 -4.51 -17.49 -13.34
C GLU A 60 -5.35 -17.01 -12.14
N GLU A 61 -5.71 -17.93 -11.25
CA GLU A 61 -6.42 -17.61 -10.00
C GLU A 61 -5.55 -16.75 -9.08
N LEU A 62 -4.25 -17.03 -9.00
CA LEU A 62 -3.31 -16.19 -8.25
C LEU A 62 -3.24 -14.77 -8.84
N SER A 63 -3.10 -14.63 -10.16
CA SER A 63 -3.04 -13.32 -10.82
C SER A 63 -4.31 -12.50 -10.60
N LEU A 64 -5.49 -13.15 -10.61
CA LEU A 64 -6.75 -12.48 -10.29
C LEU A 64 -6.80 -11.98 -8.84
N PHE A 65 -6.40 -12.81 -7.87
CA PHE A 65 -6.33 -12.39 -6.46
C PHE A 65 -5.34 -11.23 -6.26
N LEU A 66 -4.16 -11.30 -6.88
CA LEU A 66 -3.19 -10.21 -6.81
C LEU A 66 -3.76 -8.92 -7.39
N LEU A 67 -4.39 -8.98 -8.56
CA LEU A 67 -4.99 -7.82 -9.22
C LEU A 67 -6.09 -7.19 -8.37
N GLU A 68 -7.02 -8.00 -7.85
CA GLU A 68 -8.11 -7.53 -6.98
C GLU A 68 -7.56 -6.85 -5.72
N ASP A 69 -6.61 -7.48 -5.03
CA ASP A 69 -6.02 -6.94 -3.81
C ASP A 69 -5.20 -5.67 -4.07
N ILE A 70 -4.49 -5.57 -5.20
CA ILE A 70 -3.76 -4.34 -5.58
C ILE A 70 -4.73 -3.17 -5.70
N ILE A 71 -5.85 -3.37 -6.40
CA ILE A 71 -6.85 -2.31 -6.61
C ILE A 71 -7.47 -1.93 -5.26
N PHE A 72 -7.93 -2.94 -4.50
CA PHE A 72 -8.54 -2.73 -3.19
C PHE A 72 -7.60 -1.95 -2.25
N SER A 73 -6.36 -2.42 -2.10
CA SER A 73 -5.37 -1.79 -1.22
C SER A 73 -4.98 -0.39 -1.66
N SER A 74 -4.93 -0.11 -2.97
CA SER A 74 -4.68 1.23 -3.50
C SER A 74 -5.80 2.22 -3.14
N LEU A 75 -7.05 1.81 -3.33
CA LEU A 75 -8.22 2.61 -2.98
C LEU A 75 -8.31 2.82 -1.46
N TYR A 76 -8.12 1.76 -0.68
CA TYR A 76 -8.09 1.81 0.77
C TYR A 76 -7.00 2.77 1.28
N THR A 77 -5.80 2.68 0.73
CA THR A 77 -4.67 3.57 1.09
C THR A 77 -5.00 5.02 0.76
N SER A 78 -5.65 5.29 -0.37
CA SER A 78 -6.06 6.66 -0.75
C SER A 78 -6.99 7.32 0.28
N PHE A 79 -7.87 6.54 0.92
CA PHE A 79 -8.67 7.04 2.05
C PHE A 79 -7.83 7.35 3.29
N ARG A 80 -6.82 6.53 3.59
CA ARG A 80 -5.89 6.77 4.73
C ARG A 80 -5.06 8.01 4.49
N GLU A 81 -4.54 8.21 3.29
CA GLU A 81 -3.80 9.40 2.93
C GLU A 81 -4.65 10.66 3.01
N SER A 82 -5.89 10.59 2.52
CA SER A 82 -6.85 11.69 2.64
C SER A 82 -7.10 12.06 4.10
N PHE A 83 -7.20 11.06 4.99
CA PHE A 83 -7.27 11.31 6.42
C PHE A 83 -6.06 12.12 6.93
N PHE A 84 -4.82 11.76 6.59
CA PHE A 84 -3.64 12.51 7.06
C PHE A 84 -3.62 13.97 6.58
N ILE A 85 -3.98 14.19 5.31
CA ILE A 85 -4.03 15.53 4.71
C ILE A 85 -5.14 16.39 5.35
N GLU A 86 -6.29 15.80 5.64
CA GLU A 86 -7.40 16.51 6.29
C GLU A 86 -7.15 16.74 7.78
N ALA A 87 -6.61 15.74 8.49
CA ALA A 87 -6.27 15.79 9.91
C ALA A 87 -5.25 16.89 10.22
N GLN A 88 -4.30 17.16 9.30
CA GLN A 88 -3.32 18.23 9.42
C GLN A 88 -3.95 19.61 9.64
N ARG A 89 -5.19 19.82 9.17
CA ARG A 89 -5.92 21.10 9.30
C ARG A 89 -6.76 21.18 10.58
N SER A 90 -6.81 20.11 11.37
CA SER A 90 -7.64 19.99 12.56
C SER A 90 -6.88 20.40 13.84
N ASP A 91 -7.62 20.62 14.93
CA ASP A 91 -7.01 20.80 16.24
C ASP A 91 -6.45 19.46 16.73
N LEU A 92 -5.13 19.40 16.96
CA LEU A 92 -4.43 18.19 17.41
C LEU A 92 -4.97 17.63 18.73
N ASN A 93 -5.58 18.47 19.58
CA ASN A 93 -6.23 18.02 20.83
C ASN A 93 -7.49 17.18 20.59
N LEU A 94 -8.01 17.16 19.37
CA LEU A 94 -9.20 16.41 18.97
C LEU A 94 -8.86 15.21 18.09
N ILE A 95 -7.59 14.82 18.00
CA ILE A 95 -7.17 13.77 17.06
C ILE A 95 -7.87 12.43 17.32
N GLU A 96 -8.06 12.04 18.58
CA GLU A 96 -8.76 10.81 18.95
C GLU A 96 -10.21 10.81 18.44
N ASN A 97 -10.91 11.95 18.55
CA ASN A 97 -12.26 12.09 18.03
C ASN A 97 -12.27 12.00 16.49
N TYR A 98 -11.24 12.53 15.84
CA TYR A 98 -11.13 12.48 14.38
C TYR A 98 -10.86 11.05 13.88
N ILE A 99 -10.00 10.29 14.59
CA ILE A 99 -9.80 8.86 14.35
C ILE A 99 -11.11 8.09 14.56
N GLU A 100 -11.83 8.33 15.67
CA GLU A 100 -13.10 7.64 15.95
C GLU A 100 -14.17 7.95 14.88
N LEU A 101 -14.27 9.20 14.41
CA LEU A 101 -15.17 9.57 13.32
C LEU A 101 -14.77 8.92 12.00
N PHE A 102 -13.47 8.86 11.73
CA PHE A 102 -12.96 8.14 10.58
C PHE A 102 -13.35 6.66 10.69
N GLU A 103 -13.06 5.96 11.78
CA GLU A 103 -13.46 4.55 11.99
C GLU A 103 -14.97 4.31 11.84
N LYS A 104 -15.82 5.21 12.37
CA LYS A 104 -17.28 5.07 12.24
C LYS A 104 -17.77 5.03 10.79
N GLY A 105 -17.05 5.67 9.87
CA GLY A 105 -17.36 5.61 8.44
C GLY A 105 -16.72 4.44 7.69
N SER A 106 -16.07 3.49 8.38
CA SER A 106 -15.42 2.34 7.72
C SER A 106 -16.38 1.50 6.90
N PRO A 107 -17.58 1.13 7.39
CA PRO A 107 -18.51 0.30 6.61
C PRO A 107 -18.90 0.94 5.27
N GLU A 108 -19.20 2.24 5.26
CA GLU A 108 -19.54 2.96 4.04
C GLU A 108 -18.36 3.07 3.08
N ARG A 109 -17.15 3.33 3.60
CA ARG A 109 -15.93 3.36 2.78
C ARG A 109 -15.59 2.00 2.20
N GLU A 110 -15.65 0.93 2.98
CA GLU A 110 -15.39 -0.44 2.51
C GLU A 110 -16.39 -0.87 1.44
N ALA A 111 -17.67 -0.53 1.60
CA ALA A 111 -18.67 -0.76 0.57
C ALA A 111 -18.37 0.03 -0.72
N HIS A 112 -17.91 1.27 -0.59
CA HIS A 112 -17.50 2.08 -1.74
C HIS A 112 -16.27 1.49 -2.44
N ILE A 113 -15.23 1.15 -1.68
CA ILE A 113 -14.01 0.51 -2.19
C ILE A 113 -14.37 -0.78 -2.92
N ALA A 114 -15.19 -1.66 -2.34
CA ALA A 114 -15.56 -2.92 -2.98
C ALA A 114 -16.25 -2.72 -4.35
N LEU A 115 -17.16 -1.74 -4.45
CA LEU A 115 -17.84 -1.40 -5.71
C LEU A 115 -16.88 -0.83 -6.76
N GLU A 116 -15.94 0.01 -6.34
CA GLU A 116 -14.94 0.59 -7.23
C GLU A 116 -13.92 -0.48 -7.66
N THR A 117 -13.45 -1.33 -6.74
CA THR A 117 -12.59 -2.49 -7.02
C THR A 117 -13.22 -3.40 -8.07
N GLU A 118 -14.50 -3.77 -7.90
CA GLU A 118 -15.20 -4.59 -8.89
C GLU A 118 -15.22 -3.91 -10.27
N SER A 119 -15.51 -2.61 -10.31
CA SER A 119 -15.56 -1.84 -11.56
C SER A 119 -14.20 -1.77 -12.26
N HIS A 120 -13.14 -1.52 -11.50
CA HIS A 120 -11.76 -1.45 -11.99
C HIS A 120 -11.22 -2.82 -12.41
N LEU A 121 -11.54 -3.87 -11.67
CA LEU A 121 -11.21 -5.24 -12.03
C LEU A 121 -11.86 -5.61 -13.36
N GLN A 122 -13.17 -5.34 -13.51
CA GLN A 122 -13.90 -5.57 -14.76
C GLN A 122 -13.30 -4.77 -15.93
N TYR A 123 -12.85 -3.54 -15.68
CA TYR A 123 -12.19 -2.73 -16.71
C TYR A 123 -10.89 -3.39 -17.19
N ILE A 124 -10.05 -3.88 -16.28
CA ILE A 124 -8.75 -4.47 -16.62
C ILE A 124 -8.91 -5.81 -17.32
N ILE A 125 -9.78 -6.71 -16.81
CA ILE A 125 -9.97 -8.04 -17.42
C ILE A 125 -10.68 -7.97 -18.79
N ASN A 126 -11.35 -6.87 -19.10
CA ASN A 126 -12.00 -6.63 -20.40
C ASN A 126 -11.16 -5.73 -21.31
N ASP A 127 -9.82 -5.84 -21.26
CA ASP A 127 -8.90 -5.13 -22.17
C ASP A 127 -9.05 -3.61 -22.15
N GLY A 128 -9.33 -3.03 -20.98
CA GLY A 128 -9.54 -1.59 -20.83
C GLY A 128 -10.83 -1.09 -21.51
N GLN A 129 -11.82 -1.97 -21.72
CA GLN A 129 -13.15 -1.59 -22.20
C GLN A 129 -14.12 -1.41 -21.03
N CYS A 130 -14.96 -0.38 -21.09
CA CYS A 130 -16.01 -0.12 -20.11
C CYS A 130 -17.32 0.26 -20.81
N GLU A 131 -18.42 -0.41 -20.45
CA GLU A 131 -19.77 -0.12 -20.97
C GLU A 131 -20.44 1.08 -20.27
N GLY A 132 -19.74 1.75 -19.36
CA GLY A 132 -20.24 2.83 -18.52
C GLY A 132 -20.49 2.36 -17.09
N CYS A 133 -19.66 2.85 -16.16
CA CYS A 133 -19.80 2.65 -14.72
C CYS A 133 -19.68 4.00 -13.98
N ASN A 134 -19.88 3.99 -12.67
CA ASN A 134 -19.78 5.20 -11.84
C ASN A 134 -18.34 5.73 -11.70
N PHE A 135 -17.34 4.97 -12.14
CA PHE A 135 -15.91 5.22 -11.92
C PHE A 135 -15.12 5.41 -13.24
N CYS A 136 -15.80 5.62 -14.38
CA CYS A 136 -15.13 5.75 -15.68
C CYS A 136 -14.02 6.82 -15.71
N SER A 137 -14.14 7.88 -14.89
CA SER A 137 -13.15 8.95 -14.84
C SER A 137 -11.80 8.52 -14.25
N SER A 138 -11.73 7.45 -13.46
CA SER A 138 -10.49 6.94 -12.86
C SER A 138 -9.85 5.80 -13.68
N HIS A 139 -10.51 5.30 -14.73
CA HIS A 139 -10.00 4.19 -15.54
C HIS A 139 -8.69 4.52 -16.28
N SER A 140 -8.46 5.79 -16.62
CA SER A 140 -7.23 6.19 -17.31
C SER A 140 -5.97 5.84 -16.53
N ASP A 141 -6.08 5.82 -15.19
CA ASP A 141 -4.97 5.58 -14.28
C ASP A 141 -4.60 4.09 -14.23
N LEU A 142 -5.50 3.22 -14.70
CA LEU A 142 -5.34 1.77 -14.74
C LEU A 142 -4.80 1.25 -16.06
N ASN A 143 -4.73 2.08 -17.11
CA ASN A 143 -4.21 1.68 -18.42
C ASN A 143 -2.86 0.94 -18.37
N PRO A 144 -1.87 1.37 -17.54
CA PRO A 144 -0.61 0.62 -17.43
C PRO A 144 -0.79 -0.82 -16.92
N LEU A 145 -1.83 -1.08 -16.11
CA LEU A 145 -2.13 -2.43 -15.61
C LEU A 145 -2.78 -3.30 -16.68
N VAL A 146 -3.54 -2.72 -17.61
CA VAL A 146 -4.18 -3.44 -18.73
C VAL A 146 -3.11 -4.09 -19.62
N ASP A 147 -2.08 -3.33 -20.00
CA ASP A 147 -0.99 -3.85 -20.82
C ASP A 147 -0.28 -5.02 -20.12
N LYS A 148 0.00 -4.87 -18.83
CA LYS A 148 0.65 -5.90 -17.99
C LYS A 148 -0.21 -7.13 -17.76
N TRP A 149 -1.52 -6.93 -17.63
CA TRP A 149 -2.48 -8.02 -17.55
C TRP A 149 -2.49 -8.85 -18.83
N ASN A 150 -2.53 -8.19 -19.99
CA ASN A 150 -2.57 -8.83 -21.29
C ASN A 150 -1.27 -9.55 -21.65
N GLU A 151 -0.14 -9.09 -21.11
CA GLU A 151 1.15 -9.78 -21.19
C GLU A 151 1.24 -11.03 -20.30
N GLY A 152 0.32 -11.19 -19.33
CA GLY A 152 0.40 -12.25 -18.32
C GLY A 152 1.58 -12.08 -17.35
N ASP A 153 1.98 -10.83 -17.07
CA ASP A 153 3.17 -10.48 -16.29
C ASP A 153 2.91 -10.67 -14.79
N ILE A 154 2.83 -11.93 -14.33
CA ILE A 154 2.57 -12.23 -12.91
C ILE A 154 3.69 -11.73 -11.98
N GLU A 155 4.93 -11.66 -12.47
CA GLU A 155 6.05 -11.11 -11.70
C GLU A 155 5.78 -9.64 -11.38
N TYR A 156 5.34 -8.85 -12.37
CA TYR A 156 4.90 -7.47 -12.14
C TYR A 156 3.79 -7.36 -11.09
N PHE A 157 2.74 -8.19 -11.18
CA PHE A 157 1.64 -8.14 -10.20
C PHE A 157 2.07 -8.59 -8.81
N ALA A 158 2.96 -9.58 -8.68
CA ALA A 158 3.50 -9.99 -7.38
C ALA A 158 4.32 -8.86 -6.73
N GLU A 159 5.18 -8.18 -7.50
CA GLU A 159 5.94 -7.03 -7.01
C GLU A 159 5.02 -5.87 -6.60
N LEU A 160 4.04 -5.54 -7.45
CA LEU A 160 3.10 -4.46 -7.19
C LEU A 160 2.23 -4.75 -5.96
N TYR A 161 1.75 -5.98 -5.81
CA TYR A 161 1.02 -6.43 -4.63
C TYR A 161 1.84 -6.22 -3.36
N LEU A 162 3.08 -6.71 -3.33
CA LEU A 162 3.93 -6.59 -2.14
C LEU A 162 4.17 -5.13 -1.76
N GLY A 163 4.44 -4.27 -2.75
CA GLY A 163 4.61 -2.83 -2.53
C GLY A 163 3.34 -2.18 -1.97
N MET A 164 2.18 -2.49 -2.55
CA MET A 164 0.91 -1.92 -2.09
C MET A 164 0.49 -2.40 -0.70
N GLN A 165 0.70 -3.67 -0.37
CA GLN A 165 0.46 -4.18 0.98
C GLN A 165 1.39 -3.53 2.01
N ALA A 166 2.67 -3.32 1.67
CA ALA A 166 3.59 -2.62 2.55
C ALA A 166 3.18 -1.16 2.79
N ILE A 167 2.72 -0.46 1.74
CA ILE A 167 2.18 0.90 1.85
C ILE A 167 0.93 0.93 2.75
N GLN A 168 -0.05 0.07 2.49
CA GLN A 168 -1.27 0.00 3.28
C GLN A 168 -0.94 -0.24 4.76
N SER A 169 -0.11 -1.25 5.04
CA SER A 169 0.27 -1.62 6.40
C SER A 169 1.01 -0.48 7.12
N PHE A 170 1.89 0.24 6.43
CA PHE A 170 2.56 1.42 7.00
C PHE A 170 1.54 2.49 7.41
N PHE A 171 0.58 2.82 6.54
CA PHE A 171 -0.41 3.85 6.85
C PHE A 171 -1.40 3.43 7.93
N ASP A 172 -1.75 2.15 8.03
CA ASP A 172 -2.55 1.65 9.15
C ASP A 172 -1.78 1.73 10.48
N GLN A 173 -0.50 1.32 10.50
CA GLN A 173 0.33 1.41 11.71
C GLN A 173 0.52 2.85 12.15
N ILE A 174 0.79 3.78 11.23
CA ILE A 174 0.98 5.18 11.61
C ILE A 174 -0.34 5.81 12.08
N LEU A 175 -1.48 5.43 11.48
CA LEU A 175 -2.81 5.93 11.89
C LEU A 175 -3.23 5.42 13.27
N TYR A 176 -3.10 4.12 13.51
CA TYR A 176 -3.71 3.48 14.68
C TYR A 176 -2.74 3.26 15.84
N ASP A 177 -1.45 3.03 15.54
CA ASP A 177 -0.46 2.69 16.57
C ASP A 177 0.40 3.88 16.97
N TYR A 178 0.67 4.82 16.05
CA TYR A 178 1.59 5.94 16.30
C TYR A 178 0.90 7.28 16.56
N LEU A 179 -0.03 7.66 15.68
CA LEU A 179 -0.68 8.97 15.69
C LEU A 179 -1.42 9.31 17.00
N PRO A 180 -2.13 8.38 17.69
CA PRO A 180 -2.80 8.69 18.95
C PRO A 180 -1.85 9.21 20.03
N TYR A 181 -0.59 8.77 20.01
CA TYR A 181 0.42 9.15 21.00
C TYR A 181 1.32 10.29 20.53
N ASN A 182 1.41 10.51 19.21
CA ASN A 182 2.30 11.49 18.60
C ASN A 182 1.56 12.32 17.53
N PRO A 183 0.55 13.12 17.91
CA PRO A 183 -0.26 13.88 16.95
C PRO A 183 0.52 14.90 16.12
N ASN A 184 1.69 15.31 16.60
CA ASN A 184 2.54 16.28 15.91
C ASN A 184 3.05 15.74 14.56
N ILE A 185 3.14 14.42 14.38
CA ILE A 185 3.54 13.81 13.10
C ILE A 185 2.68 14.28 11.92
N LEU A 186 1.44 14.73 12.17
CA LEU A 186 0.58 15.30 11.12
C LEU A 186 1.19 16.53 10.43
N THR A 187 2.07 17.27 11.09
CA THR A 187 2.75 18.41 10.45
C THR A 187 3.66 17.96 9.32
N ASP A 188 4.10 16.70 9.35
CA ASP A 188 5.04 16.12 8.41
C ASP A 188 4.34 15.45 7.22
N PHE A 189 3.03 15.21 7.32
CA PHE A 189 2.21 14.64 6.25
C PHE A 189 1.77 15.70 5.25
N SER A 190 2.51 15.80 4.14
CA SER A 190 2.13 16.51 2.93
C SER A 190 1.97 15.51 1.77
N MET A 191 1.35 15.94 0.66
CA MET A 191 1.30 15.11 -0.56
C MET A 191 2.70 14.65 -1.00
N GLU A 192 3.69 15.55 -0.93
CA GLU A 192 5.08 15.25 -1.27
C GLU A 192 5.69 14.22 -0.32
N THR A 193 5.42 14.32 0.98
CA THR A 193 5.91 13.33 1.97
C THR A 193 5.27 11.96 1.72
N ILE A 194 3.96 11.92 1.46
CA ILE A 194 3.21 10.69 1.15
C ILE A 194 3.80 10.01 -0.09
N ASP A 195 4.04 10.75 -1.16
CA ASP A 195 4.64 10.20 -2.38
C ASP A 195 6.05 9.67 -2.14
N ARG A 196 6.87 10.36 -1.33
CA ARG A 196 8.19 9.84 -0.94
C ARG A 196 8.10 8.56 -0.13
N ILE A 197 7.17 8.48 0.82
CA ILE A 197 6.94 7.27 1.62
C ILE A 197 6.58 6.09 0.71
N ARG A 198 5.67 6.30 -0.25
CA ARG A 198 5.28 5.28 -1.23
C ARG A 198 6.48 4.76 -2.02
N VAL A 199 7.27 5.67 -2.60
CA VAL A 199 8.47 5.31 -3.37
C VAL A 199 9.45 4.53 -2.50
N PHE A 200 9.71 5.01 -1.29
CA PHE A 200 10.61 4.35 -0.35
C PHE A 200 10.16 2.92 -0.02
N LEU A 201 8.88 2.73 0.30
CA LEU A 201 8.35 1.40 0.64
C LEU A 201 8.38 0.45 -0.56
N ILE A 202 8.09 0.94 -1.76
CA ILE A 202 8.22 0.16 -3.01
C ILE A 202 9.69 -0.25 -3.25
N ASP A 203 10.62 0.69 -3.14
CA ASP A 203 12.04 0.42 -3.37
C ASP A 203 12.63 -0.52 -2.31
N LEU A 204 12.23 -0.35 -1.05
CA LEU A 204 12.63 -1.25 0.03
C LEU A 204 12.08 -2.66 -0.21
N THR A 205 10.82 -2.77 -0.62
CA THR A 205 10.20 -4.06 -0.99
C THR A 205 10.97 -4.72 -2.13
N LYS A 206 11.31 -3.97 -3.18
CA LYS A 206 12.12 -4.45 -4.31
C LYS A 206 13.52 -4.93 -3.90
N LYS A 207 14.18 -4.22 -2.99
CA LYS A 207 15.48 -4.63 -2.44
C LYS A 207 15.36 -5.94 -1.66
N GLU A 208 14.36 -6.07 -0.80
CA GLU A 208 14.15 -7.26 0.04
C GLU A 208 13.79 -8.50 -0.79
N ILE A 209 13.00 -8.37 -1.85
CA ILE A 209 12.67 -9.49 -2.73
C ILE A 209 13.83 -9.91 -3.66
N SER A 210 14.72 -8.97 -3.98
CA SER A 210 15.89 -9.20 -4.86
C SER A 210 17.12 -9.71 -4.12
N SER A 211 17.12 -9.67 -2.78
CA SER A 211 18.24 -10.04 -1.90
C SER A 211 18.20 -11.49 -1.42
#